data_AF-A0A8T6IHC5-F1
#
_entry.id   AF-A0A8T6IHC5-F1
#
_cell.length_a   1.000
_cell.length_b   1.000
_cell.length_c   1.000
_cell.angle_alpha   90.00
_cell.angle_beta   90.00
_cell.angle_gamma   90.00
#
_symmetry.space_group_name_H-M   'P 1'
#
loop_
_entity.id
_entity.type
_entity.pdbx_description
1 polymer ?
#
loop_
_entity_poly.entity_id
_entity_poly.type
_entity_poly.pdbx_seq_one_letter_code
_entity_poly.pdbx_strand_id
1 'polypeptide(L)'
;MYGTGLAKGLLLTMRHFVESYVDDIRYGFRKYHHATDNFGIRQGTKTKGVITVQYPDEKVAVPERFRFVPFLIIEDEDHPTRAGKDWCTSCGICAKVCPPQCIWIVRGNDPNTGRPVPEPEAFFIDIDICMNCGYCAEYCPFDAIKMDHDYELASYDRTTHHIHDKEKLSKPNSYWRSIAPTRAYEEMLARGTWEHKDAAKEARRGAASPRRSAPRPAVEQPAASAPAKGEATGPAEANAASAPTAEGATPWTEDEAKREERRRKALERKARRAAQRGQ
;
A
#
# COMPACT_ATOMS: atom_id res chain seq x y z
N MET A 1 4.50 -50.95 -28.42
CA MET A 1 3.94 -50.18 -27.28
C MET A 1 4.53 -48.77 -27.11
N TYR A 2 4.94 -48.06 -28.18
CA TYR A 2 5.46 -46.68 -28.05
C TYR A 2 4.94 -45.67 -29.12
N GLY A 3 4.13 -46.10 -30.10
CA GLY A 3 3.75 -45.26 -31.25
C GLY A 3 2.45 -44.46 -31.12
N THR A 4 1.41 -45.01 -30.47
CA THR A 4 0.09 -44.35 -30.38
C THR A 4 0.10 -43.14 -29.44
N GLY A 5 0.96 -43.15 -28.41
CA GLY A 5 1.14 -42.02 -27.50
C GLY A 5 1.73 -40.80 -28.20
N LEU A 6 2.70 -41.00 -29.09
CA LEU A 6 3.34 -39.91 -29.84
C LEU A 6 2.37 -39.26 -30.82
N ALA A 7 1.59 -40.07 -31.55
CA ALA A 7 0.56 -39.56 -32.47
C ALA A 7 -0.56 -38.81 -31.74
N LYS A 8 -1.01 -39.32 -30.57
CA LYS A 8 -1.99 -38.61 -29.73
C LYS A 8 -1.44 -37.29 -29.18
N GLY A 9 -0.17 -37.28 -28.76
CA GLY A 9 0.51 -36.06 -28.32
C GLY A 9 0.59 -35.01 -29.43
N LEU A 10 1.03 -35.42 -30.62
CA LEU A 10 1.15 -34.53 -31.79
C LEU A 10 -0.23 -34.02 -32.27
N LEU A 11 -1.26 -34.86 -32.21
CA LEU A 11 -2.62 -34.45 -32.54
C LEU A 11 -3.16 -33.41 -31.55
N LEU A 12 -2.87 -33.60 -30.25
CA LEU A 12 -3.30 -32.66 -29.21
C LEU A 12 -2.59 -31.31 -29.37
N THR A 13 -1.29 -31.30 -29.66
CA THR A 13 -0.55 -30.06 -29.92
C THR A 13 -1.04 -29.36 -31.18
N MET A 14 -1.27 -30.09 -32.27
CA MET A 14 -1.81 -29.54 -33.51
C MET A 14 -3.21 -28.94 -33.29
N ARG A 15 -4.07 -29.62 -32.51
CA ARG A 15 -5.39 -29.09 -32.15
C ARG A 15 -5.29 -27.77 -31.39
N HIS A 16 -4.44 -27.67 -30.37
CA HIS A 16 -4.27 -26.43 -29.62
C HIS A 16 -3.63 -25.31 -30.45
N PHE A 17 -2.73 -25.66 -31.37
CA PHE A 17 -2.19 -24.72 -32.35
C PHE A 17 -3.32 -24.13 -33.22
N VAL A 18 -4.13 -24.99 -33.85
CA VAL A 18 -5.26 -24.53 -34.68
C VAL A 18 -6.28 -23.74 -33.88
N GLU A 19 -6.66 -24.19 -32.68
CA GLU A 19 -7.59 -23.48 -31.79
C GLU A 19 -7.09 -22.07 -31.44
N SER A 20 -5.77 -21.89 -31.27
CA SER A 20 -5.16 -20.58 -30.98
C SER A 20 -5.30 -19.61 -32.14
N TYR A 21 -4.92 -20.02 -33.36
CA TYR A 21 -5.03 -19.17 -34.55
C TYR A 21 -6.48 -18.88 -34.95
N VAL A 22 -7.39 -19.86 -34.79
CA VAL A 22 -8.83 -19.65 -35.05
C VAL A 22 -9.42 -18.65 -34.07
N ASP A 23 -8.99 -18.68 -32.80
CA ASP A 23 -9.43 -17.68 -31.83
C ASP A 23 -8.87 -16.29 -32.16
N ASP A 24 -7.62 -16.19 -32.59
CA ASP A 24 -7.04 -14.90 -33.00
C ASP A 24 -7.75 -14.31 -34.22
N ILE A 25 -8.11 -15.14 -35.20
CA ILE A 25 -8.91 -14.74 -36.37
C ILE A 25 -10.32 -14.28 -35.94
N ARG A 26 -10.95 -14.94 -34.96
CA ARG A 26 -12.28 -14.53 -34.44
C ARG A 26 -12.27 -13.09 -33.93
N TYR A 27 -11.17 -12.67 -33.31
CA TYR A 27 -10.98 -11.30 -32.82
C TYR A 27 -10.25 -10.40 -33.84
N GLY A 28 -10.13 -10.83 -35.10
CA GLY A 28 -9.52 -10.06 -36.19
C GLY A 28 -8.03 -9.75 -35.96
N PHE A 29 -7.30 -10.67 -35.33
CA PHE A 29 -5.94 -10.50 -34.79
C PHE A 29 -5.79 -9.38 -33.74
N ARG A 30 -6.86 -8.62 -33.45
CA ARG A 30 -6.89 -7.52 -32.47
C ARG A 30 -6.92 -7.99 -31.03
N LYS A 31 -7.07 -9.29 -30.79
CA LYS A 31 -7.12 -9.87 -29.45
C LYS A 31 -5.96 -9.41 -28.59
N TYR A 32 -4.74 -9.39 -29.14
CA TYR A 32 -3.49 -9.03 -28.44
C TYR A 32 -2.98 -7.61 -28.74
N HIS A 33 -3.75 -6.75 -29.41
CA HIS A 33 -3.29 -5.37 -29.66
C HIS A 33 -3.41 -4.52 -28.40
N HIS A 34 -2.33 -3.78 -28.09
CA HIS A 34 -2.22 -2.86 -26.94
C HIS A 34 -3.30 -1.78 -26.87
N ALA A 35 -3.96 -1.47 -27.99
CA ALA A 35 -4.94 -0.39 -28.11
C ALA A 35 -6.38 -0.77 -27.70
N THR A 36 -6.66 -2.03 -27.37
CA THR A 36 -8.02 -2.50 -27.08
C THR A 36 -8.13 -3.10 -25.68
N ASP A 37 -9.13 -2.64 -24.91
CA ASP A 37 -9.54 -3.07 -23.56
C ASP A 37 -10.01 -4.54 -23.46
N ASN A 38 -9.40 -5.47 -24.19
CA ASN A 38 -9.75 -6.90 -24.18
C ASN A 38 -9.15 -7.66 -22.98
N PHE A 39 -8.62 -6.97 -21.96
CA PHE A 39 -7.98 -7.58 -20.78
C PHE A 39 -8.89 -8.55 -20.03
N GLY A 40 -10.16 -8.19 -19.82
CA GLY A 40 -11.13 -9.06 -19.13
C GLY A 40 -11.42 -10.36 -19.91
N ILE A 41 -11.25 -10.33 -21.23
CA ILE A 41 -11.39 -11.52 -22.08
C ILE A 41 -10.09 -12.34 -22.06
N ARG A 42 -8.91 -11.71 -21.99
CA ARG A 42 -7.61 -12.42 -21.91
C ARG A 42 -7.41 -13.10 -20.55
N GLN A 43 -7.82 -12.47 -19.47
CA GLN A 43 -7.63 -12.97 -18.09
C GLN A 43 -8.81 -13.82 -17.58
N GLY A 44 -9.83 -14.03 -18.41
CA GLY A 44 -10.99 -14.83 -18.04
C GLY A 44 -10.67 -16.32 -17.91
N THR A 45 -11.42 -17.02 -17.06
CA THR A 45 -11.33 -18.50 -16.93
C THR A 45 -11.73 -19.24 -18.22
N LYS A 46 -12.43 -18.56 -19.13
CA LYS A 46 -12.91 -19.10 -20.42
C LYS A 46 -12.02 -18.72 -21.59
N THR A 47 -10.87 -18.09 -21.35
CA THR A 47 -9.91 -17.74 -22.41
C THR A 47 -9.43 -18.99 -23.13
N LYS A 48 -9.40 -18.94 -24.46
CA LYS A 48 -8.78 -19.94 -25.32
C LYS A 48 -7.62 -19.30 -26.09
N GLY A 49 -6.69 -20.10 -26.60
CA GLY A 49 -5.52 -19.59 -27.31
C GLY A 49 -4.39 -19.15 -26.38
N VAL A 50 -3.57 -18.20 -26.84
CA VAL A 50 -2.38 -17.72 -26.12
C VAL A 50 -2.80 -16.87 -24.91
N ILE A 51 -2.33 -17.26 -23.72
CA ILE A 51 -2.65 -16.61 -22.43
C ILE A 51 -1.49 -15.71 -21.95
N THR A 52 -0.34 -15.75 -22.63
CA THR A 52 0.86 -15.00 -22.23
C THR A 52 0.65 -13.50 -22.40
N VAL A 53 1.06 -12.71 -21.41
CA VAL A 53 1.14 -11.25 -21.46
C VAL A 53 2.57 -10.85 -21.80
N GLN A 54 2.77 -9.92 -22.73
CA GLN A 54 4.10 -9.47 -23.15
C GLN A 54 4.63 -8.37 -22.20
N TYR A 55 5.17 -8.78 -21.06
CA TYR A 55 5.87 -7.86 -20.15
C TYR A 55 7.19 -7.40 -20.77
N PRO A 56 7.59 -6.12 -20.72
CA PRO A 56 7.02 -5.02 -19.91
C PRO A 56 5.97 -4.14 -20.60
N ASP A 57 5.75 -4.30 -21.91
CA ASP A 57 4.86 -3.43 -22.70
C ASP A 57 3.39 -3.60 -22.33
N GLU A 58 3.00 -4.82 -21.93
CA GLU A 58 1.69 -5.12 -21.35
C GLU A 58 1.85 -5.60 -19.91
N LYS A 59 0.99 -5.11 -19.02
CA LYS A 59 0.92 -5.51 -17.61
C LYS A 59 -0.44 -6.12 -17.29
N VAL A 60 -0.44 -7.04 -16.32
CA VAL A 60 -1.67 -7.62 -15.79
C VAL A 60 -2.37 -6.56 -14.95
N ALA A 61 -3.66 -6.35 -15.20
CA ALA A 61 -4.48 -5.48 -14.36
C ALA A 61 -4.42 -5.94 -12.89
N VAL A 62 -3.99 -5.05 -12.01
CA VAL A 62 -3.86 -5.30 -10.59
C VAL A 62 -5.25 -5.17 -9.94
N PRO A 63 -5.73 -6.15 -9.15
CA PRO A 63 -7.02 -6.04 -8.50
C PRO A 63 -6.98 -4.95 -7.43
N GLU A 64 -8.13 -4.34 -7.16
CA GLU A 64 -8.24 -3.23 -6.19
C GLU A 64 -7.65 -3.55 -4.80
N ARG A 65 -7.84 -4.79 -4.35
CA ARG A 65 -7.38 -5.29 -3.03
C ARG A 65 -5.99 -5.92 -3.07
N PHE A 66 -5.21 -5.65 -4.11
CA PHE A 66 -3.83 -6.08 -4.17
C PHE A 66 -3.02 -5.51 -3.02
N ARG A 67 -2.02 -6.28 -2.57
CA ARG A 67 -1.21 -5.97 -1.40
C ARG A 67 0.26 -6.14 -1.77
N PHE A 68 1.01 -5.04 -1.75
CA PHE A 68 2.47 -5.09 -1.85
C PHE A 68 3.13 -4.24 -0.77
N VAL A 69 3.83 -3.17 -1.11
CA VAL A 69 4.48 -2.31 -0.12
C VAL A 69 3.45 -1.38 0.50
N PRO A 70 3.41 -1.25 1.83
CA PRO A 70 2.53 -0.26 2.47
C PRO A 70 3.05 1.16 2.26
N PHE A 71 2.16 2.13 2.16
CA PHE A 71 2.45 3.55 2.03
C PHE A 71 1.64 4.37 3.04
N LEU A 72 2.10 5.57 3.36
CA LEU A 72 1.45 6.50 4.29
C LEU A 72 0.61 7.52 3.53
N ILE A 73 -0.59 7.80 4.02
CA ILE A 73 -1.45 8.83 3.44
C ILE A 73 -1.09 10.20 4.02
N ILE A 74 -0.82 11.14 3.12
CA ILE A 74 -0.83 12.57 3.38
C ILE A 74 -2.14 13.15 2.83
N GLU A 75 -2.66 14.16 3.50
CA GLU A 75 -3.69 15.00 2.92
C GLU A 75 -3.24 15.68 1.62
N ASP A 76 -4.18 15.86 0.68
CA ASP A 76 -3.89 16.55 -0.57
C ASP A 76 -3.50 18.02 -0.31
N GLU A 77 -2.63 18.59 -1.14
CA GLU A 77 -2.20 20.00 -1.05
C GLU A 77 -3.36 20.99 -1.19
N ASP A 78 -4.43 20.59 -1.88
CA ASP A 78 -5.64 21.40 -2.08
C ASP A 78 -6.58 21.41 -0.85
N HIS A 79 -6.23 20.75 0.25
CA HIS A 79 -7.11 20.62 1.41
C HIS A 79 -7.19 21.93 2.23
N PRO A 80 -8.40 22.42 2.55
CA PRO A 80 -8.60 23.76 3.10
C PRO A 80 -8.01 24.00 4.50
N THR A 81 -7.84 22.95 5.31
CA THR A 81 -7.42 23.06 6.72
C THR A 81 -6.14 22.30 7.06
N ARG A 82 -5.69 21.41 6.16
CA ARG A 82 -4.70 20.36 6.47
C ARG A 82 -3.78 20.03 5.28
N ALA A 83 -3.51 20.98 4.39
CA ALA A 83 -2.63 20.73 3.24
C ALA A 83 -1.29 20.11 3.66
N GLY A 84 -0.91 19.00 3.02
CA GLY A 84 0.39 18.34 3.22
C GLY A 84 0.62 17.66 4.58
N LYS A 85 -0.42 17.53 5.43
CA LYS A 85 -0.27 16.90 6.75
C LYS A 85 -0.46 15.39 6.70
N ASP A 86 0.36 14.66 7.45
CA ASP A 86 0.23 13.22 7.61
C ASP A 86 -1.07 12.84 8.33
N TRP A 87 -1.67 11.71 7.94
CA TRP A 87 -2.74 11.09 8.72
C TRP A 87 -2.22 10.27 9.91
N CYS A 88 -0.92 9.93 9.89
CA CYS A 88 -0.31 9.10 10.92
C CYS A 88 -0.13 9.87 12.23
N THR A 89 -0.63 9.32 13.32
CA THR A 89 -0.51 9.92 14.68
C THR A 89 0.59 9.29 15.53
N SER A 90 1.48 8.51 14.92
CA SER A 90 2.58 7.78 15.59
C SER A 90 2.15 6.89 16.79
N CYS A 91 0.90 6.38 16.76
CA CYS A 91 0.36 5.51 17.82
C CYS A 91 1.16 4.21 18.05
N GLY A 92 1.83 3.66 17.03
CA GLY A 92 2.70 2.49 17.14
C GLY A 92 1.99 1.13 17.01
N ILE A 93 0.66 1.11 16.81
CA ILE A 93 -0.12 -0.14 16.67
C ILE A 93 0.35 -0.95 15.46
N CYS A 94 0.62 -0.29 14.33
CA CYS A 94 1.10 -0.94 13.11
C CYS A 94 2.46 -1.64 13.31
N ALA A 95 3.37 -1.05 14.07
CA ALA A 95 4.65 -1.68 14.41
C ALA A 95 4.46 -2.88 15.35
N LYS A 96 3.53 -2.78 16.31
CA LYS A 96 3.24 -3.86 17.26
C LYS A 96 2.57 -5.08 16.61
N VAL A 97 1.66 -4.86 15.66
CA VAL A 97 0.93 -5.95 14.97
C VAL A 97 1.74 -6.58 13.83
N CYS A 98 2.80 -5.92 13.37
CA CYS A 98 3.64 -6.41 12.30
C CYS A 98 4.30 -7.75 12.69
N PRO A 99 3.96 -8.88 12.05
CA PRO A 99 4.51 -10.19 12.44
C PRO A 99 6.04 -10.26 12.35
N PRO A 100 6.70 -9.74 11.29
CA PRO A 100 8.16 -9.74 11.23
C PRO A 100 8.80 -8.48 11.85
N GLN A 101 8.01 -7.59 12.47
CA GLN A 101 8.48 -6.37 13.13
C GLN A 101 9.37 -5.47 12.24
N CYS A 102 8.97 -5.26 10.98
CA CYS A 102 9.74 -4.50 9.99
C CYS A 102 9.48 -2.98 9.98
N ILE A 103 8.68 -2.46 10.91
CA ILE A 103 8.27 -1.04 10.96
C ILE A 103 8.93 -0.37 12.16
N TRP A 104 9.64 0.73 11.92
CA TRP A 104 10.24 1.56 12.96
C TRP A 104 9.61 2.95 12.97
N ILE A 105 9.22 3.43 14.14
CA ILE A 105 8.49 4.70 14.30
C ILE A 105 9.13 5.52 15.41
N VAL A 106 9.48 6.76 15.08
CA VAL A 106 9.93 7.78 16.05
C VAL A 106 8.80 8.79 16.19
N ARG A 107 8.32 8.96 17.43
CA ARG A 107 7.26 9.92 17.75
C ARG A 107 7.83 11.33 17.78
N GLY A 108 7.17 12.27 17.13
CA GLY A 108 7.53 13.68 17.23
C GLY A 108 7.14 14.26 18.59
N ASN A 109 8.01 15.12 19.11
CA ASN A 109 7.75 15.93 20.30
C ASN A 109 7.79 17.41 19.94
N ASP A 110 6.94 18.21 20.56
CA ASP A 110 6.94 19.65 20.39
C ASP A 110 8.25 20.23 20.93
N PRO A 111 9.04 20.96 20.11
CA PRO A 111 10.32 21.54 20.56
C PRO A 111 10.18 22.53 21.72
N ASN A 112 9.02 23.20 21.81
CA ASN A 112 8.78 24.26 22.79
C ASN A 112 8.16 23.75 24.10
N THR A 113 7.35 22.68 24.05
CA THR A 113 6.59 22.19 25.21
C THR A 113 7.02 20.81 25.68
N GLY A 114 7.83 20.09 24.89
CA GLY A 114 8.24 18.71 25.14
C GLY A 114 7.07 17.71 25.12
N ARG A 115 5.88 18.14 24.70
CA ARG A 115 4.69 17.27 24.65
C ARG A 115 4.71 16.42 23.38
N PRO A 116 4.19 15.19 23.41
CA PRO A 116 4.07 14.36 22.22
C PRO A 116 3.12 15.01 21.21
N VAL A 117 3.56 15.14 19.97
CA VAL A 117 2.76 15.61 18.84
C VAL A 117 2.15 14.40 18.14
N PRO A 118 0.89 14.47 17.66
CA PRO A 118 0.26 13.39 16.90
C PRO A 118 0.79 13.33 15.46
N GLU A 119 2.12 13.33 15.29
CA GLU A 119 2.83 13.20 14.01
C GLU A 119 4.10 12.35 14.22
N PRO A 120 4.49 11.53 13.23
CA PRO A 120 5.77 10.83 13.26
C PRO A 120 6.89 11.77 12.83
N GLU A 121 7.95 11.85 13.65
CA GLU A 121 9.20 12.52 13.26
C GLU A 121 9.93 11.69 12.20
N ALA A 122 10.01 10.38 12.43
CA ALA A 122 10.56 9.44 11.46
C ALA A 122 9.74 8.17 11.39
N PHE A 123 9.61 7.61 10.20
CA PHE A 123 8.89 6.38 9.93
C PHE A 123 9.68 5.59 8.90
N PHE A 124 10.02 4.35 9.23
CA PHE A 124 10.79 3.48 8.35
C PHE A 124 10.10 2.13 8.19
N ILE A 125 10.14 1.60 6.97
CA ILE A 125 9.72 0.23 6.68
C ILE A 125 10.86 -0.46 5.94
N ASP A 126 11.33 -1.58 6.47
CA ASP A 126 12.21 -2.49 5.75
C ASP A 126 11.35 -3.40 4.85
N ILE A 127 11.39 -3.16 3.53
CA ILE A 127 10.58 -3.93 2.58
C ILE A 127 11.13 -5.36 2.36
N ASP A 128 12.41 -5.62 2.65
CA ASP A 128 12.99 -6.96 2.50
C ASP A 128 12.50 -7.90 3.59
N ILE A 129 12.16 -7.35 4.76
CA ILE A 129 11.62 -8.10 5.90
C ILE A 129 10.09 -8.15 5.84
N CYS A 130 9.46 -7.17 5.20
CA CYS A 130 8.01 -7.09 5.06
C CYS A 130 7.47 -8.29 4.27
N MET A 131 6.50 -9.01 4.85
CA MET A 131 5.82 -10.14 4.19
C MET A 131 4.51 -9.73 3.48
N ASN A 132 4.28 -8.43 3.28
CA ASN A 132 3.14 -7.84 2.56
C ASN A 132 1.74 -8.31 3.04
N CYS A 133 1.63 -8.73 4.31
CA CYS A 133 0.38 -9.30 4.86
C CYS A 133 -0.79 -8.30 4.96
N GLY A 134 -0.51 -7.00 5.05
CA GLY A 134 -1.53 -5.96 5.16
C GLY A 134 -2.10 -5.72 6.56
N TYR A 135 -1.59 -6.37 7.61
CA TYR A 135 -2.05 -6.14 8.98
C TYR A 135 -1.84 -4.70 9.45
N CYS A 136 -0.76 -4.04 9.02
CA CYS A 136 -0.55 -2.64 9.36
C CYS A 136 -1.70 -1.75 8.85
N ALA A 137 -2.25 -2.02 7.66
CA ALA A 137 -3.34 -1.27 7.07
C ALA A 137 -4.71 -1.58 7.71
N GLU A 138 -4.94 -2.82 8.13
CA GLU A 138 -6.21 -3.24 8.73
C GLU A 138 -6.33 -2.83 10.21
N TYR A 139 -5.22 -2.80 10.95
CA TYR A 139 -5.21 -2.43 12.37
C TYR A 139 -4.95 -0.95 12.62
N CYS A 140 -4.75 -0.14 11.58
CA CYS A 140 -4.56 1.30 11.75
C CYS A 140 -5.89 1.96 12.12
N PRO A 141 -6.05 2.51 13.35
CA PRO A 141 -7.32 3.11 13.76
C PRO A 141 -7.63 4.43 13.04
N PHE A 142 -6.61 5.06 12.44
CA PHE A 142 -6.72 6.31 11.69
C PHE A 142 -6.63 6.10 10.17
N ASP A 143 -6.54 4.84 9.71
CA ASP A 143 -6.35 4.50 8.30
C ASP A 143 -5.16 5.22 7.61
N ALA A 144 -4.14 5.57 8.38
CA ALA A 144 -3.02 6.36 7.90
C ALA A 144 -2.05 5.58 7.01
N ILE A 145 -2.08 4.25 7.05
CA ILE A 145 -1.23 3.36 6.26
C ILE A 145 -2.11 2.47 5.40
N LYS A 146 -1.82 2.39 4.10
CA LYS A 146 -2.55 1.58 3.12
C LYS A 146 -1.59 0.72 2.31
N MET A 147 -2.12 -0.25 1.59
CA MET A 147 -1.31 -1.15 0.76
C MET A 147 -1.23 -0.60 -0.66
N ASP A 148 -0.02 -0.52 -1.21
CA ASP A 148 0.24 -0.02 -2.55
C ASP A 148 0.10 -1.10 -3.62
N HIS A 149 -0.01 -0.64 -4.87
CA HIS A 149 0.02 -1.47 -6.08
C HIS A 149 1.36 -1.45 -6.81
N ASP A 150 2.31 -0.63 -6.35
CA ASP A 150 3.67 -0.67 -6.88
C ASP A 150 4.38 -1.96 -6.44
N TYR A 151 4.66 -2.84 -7.40
CA TYR A 151 5.34 -4.12 -7.18
C TYR A 151 6.73 -4.21 -7.84
N GLU A 152 7.14 -3.19 -8.59
CA GLU A 152 8.37 -3.21 -9.40
C GLU A 152 9.54 -2.54 -8.66
N LEU A 153 9.82 -3.04 -7.45
CA LEU A 153 10.77 -2.43 -6.51
C LEU A 153 12.16 -3.09 -6.50
N ALA A 154 12.50 -3.87 -7.51
CA ALA A 154 13.77 -4.58 -7.57
C ALA A 154 14.96 -3.60 -7.58
N SER A 155 15.86 -3.74 -6.60
CA SER A 155 17.11 -3.00 -6.53
C SER A 155 18.31 -3.92 -6.27
N TYR A 156 19.50 -3.42 -6.58
CA TYR A 156 20.77 -4.11 -6.31
C TYR A 156 21.31 -3.86 -4.89
N ASP A 157 20.79 -2.82 -4.21
CA ASP A 157 21.21 -2.47 -2.85
C ASP A 157 20.05 -2.56 -1.86
N ARG A 158 20.32 -3.20 -0.73
CA ARG A 158 19.36 -3.32 0.37
C ARG A 158 19.23 -2.02 1.15
N THR A 159 20.34 -1.45 1.60
CA THR A 159 20.30 -0.40 2.63
C THR A 159 19.75 0.93 2.15
N THR A 160 19.99 1.28 0.89
CA THR A 160 19.63 2.60 0.34
C THR A 160 18.24 2.61 -0.28
N HIS A 161 17.82 1.49 -0.89
CA HIS A 161 16.60 1.46 -1.69
C HIS A 161 15.47 0.66 -1.05
N HIS A 162 15.77 -0.37 -0.26
CA HIS A 162 14.77 -1.26 0.35
C HIS A 162 14.35 -0.83 1.77
N ILE A 163 15.12 0.03 2.43
CA ILE A 163 14.63 0.75 3.61
C ILE A 163 13.90 1.99 3.10
N HIS A 164 12.60 2.04 3.32
CA HIS A 164 11.78 3.18 2.90
C HIS A 164 11.57 4.14 4.06
N ASP A 165 12.03 5.37 3.86
CA ASP A 165 11.83 6.48 4.78
C ASP A 165 10.44 7.08 4.62
N LYS A 166 10.02 7.88 5.60
CA LYS A 166 8.72 8.56 5.65
C LYS A 166 8.38 9.27 4.34
N GLU A 167 9.31 10.05 3.81
CA GLU A 167 9.13 10.82 2.56
C GLU A 167 8.86 9.93 1.34
N LYS A 168 9.51 8.76 1.27
CA LYS A 168 9.30 7.81 0.17
C LYS A 168 7.97 7.07 0.29
N LEU A 169 7.55 6.82 1.53
CA LEU A 169 6.27 6.15 1.83
C LEU A 169 5.08 7.09 1.68
N SER A 170 5.28 8.39 1.76
CA SER A 170 4.20 9.34 1.92
C SER A 170 3.60 9.71 0.56
N LYS A 171 2.32 9.39 0.36
CA LYS A 171 1.58 9.64 -0.87
C LYS A 171 0.26 10.35 -0.58
N PRO A 172 -0.22 11.20 -1.50
CA PRO A 172 -1.45 11.96 -1.29
C PRO A 172 -2.70 11.07 -1.31
N ASN A 173 -3.77 11.51 -0.64
CA ASN A 173 -5.04 10.77 -0.59
C ASN A 173 -5.68 10.60 -1.98
N SER A 174 -5.49 11.56 -2.89
CA SER A 174 -5.87 11.43 -4.31
C SER A 174 -5.27 10.20 -4.99
N TYR A 175 -4.06 9.80 -4.62
CA TYR A 175 -3.42 8.58 -5.12
C TYR A 175 -4.12 7.31 -4.59
N TRP A 176 -4.53 7.30 -3.32
CA TRP A 176 -5.30 6.16 -2.79
C TRP A 176 -6.64 5.99 -3.53
N ARG A 177 -7.31 7.09 -3.86
CA ARG A 177 -8.57 7.07 -4.62
C ARG A 177 -8.41 6.55 -6.05
N SER A 178 -7.26 6.72 -6.68
CA SER A 178 -7.01 6.23 -8.04
C SER A 178 -6.74 4.71 -8.06
N ILE A 179 -6.04 4.21 -7.05
CA ILE A 179 -5.74 2.78 -6.89
C ILE A 179 -6.98 1.99 -6.48
N ALA A 180 -7.70 2.47 -5.46
CA ALA A 180 -8.77 1.73 -4.82
C ALA A 180 -10.06 2.56 -4.72
N PRO A 181 -10.75 2.84 -5.84
CA PRO A 181 -11.87 3.77 -5.88
C PRO A 181 -13.09 3.28 -5.07
N THR A 182 -13.41 1.98 -5.13
CA THR A 182 -14.56 1.41 -4.41
C THR A 182 -14.33 1.45 -2.91
N ARG A 183 -13.15 1.00 -2.47
CA ARG A 183 -12.76 0.95 -1.07
C ARG A 183 -12.56 2.35 -0.50
N ALA A 184 -11.90 3.25 -1.23
CA ALA A 184 -11.74 4.63 -0.78
C ALA A 184 -13.10 5.32 -0.59
N TYR A 185 -14.07 5.02 -1.46
CA TYR A 185 -15.45 5.51 -1.31
C TYR A 185 -16.15 4.92 -0.07
N GLU A 186 -16.06 3.61 0.15
CA GLU A 186 -16.58 2.95 1.36
C GLU A 186 -15.96 3.52 2.64
N GLU A 187 -14.63 3.69 2.67
CA GLU A 187 -13.90 4.29 3.80
C GLU A 187 -14.31 5.74 4.04
N MET A 188 -14.48 6.54 2.97
CA MET A 188 -14.97 7.91 3.05
C MET A 188 -16.38 7.99 3.63
N LEU A 189 -17.27 7.08 3.22
CA LEU A 189 -18.62 6.98 3.78
C LEU A 189 -18.60 6.56 5.26
N ALA A 190 -17.79 5.55 5.60
CA ALA A 190 -17.67 5.03 6.95
C ALA A 190 -17.14 6.07 7.94
N ARG A 191 -16.22 6.94 7.49
CA ARG A 191 -15.72 8.06 8.30
C ARG A 191 -16.72 9.18 8.51
N GLY A 192 -17.82 9.21 7.75
CA GLY A 192 -18.97 10.10 7.98
C GLY A 192 -18.59 11.58 8.14
N THR A 193 -18.44 12.32 7.04
CA THR A 193 -18.57 13.79 6.97
C THR A 193 -18.00 14.63 8.12
N TRP A 194 -16.86 14.28 8.71
CA TRP A 194 -16.26 15.15 9.74
C TRP A 194 -15.46 16.31 9.14
N GLU A 195 -15.15 16.29 7.84
CA GLU A 195 -14.62 17.48 7.11
C GLU A 195 -14.98 17.60 5.61
N HIS A 196 -15.94 16.85 5.06
CA HIS A 196 -16.19 16.89 3.60
C HIS A 196 -17.67 16.96 3.22
N LYS A 197 -18.12 18.15 2.81
CA LYS A 197 -19.36 18.33 2.02
C LYS A 197 -19.30 17.60 0.67
N ASP A 198 -18.09 17.28 0.19
CA ASP A 198 -17.84 16.69 -1.12
C ASP A 198 -18.18 15.19 -1.21
N ALA A 199 -18.02 14.43 -0.12
CA ALA A 199 -18.43 13.03 -0.04
C ALA A 199 -19.95 12.85 -0.26
N ALA A 200 -20.75 13.76 0.33
CA ALA A 200 -22.19 13.79 0.15
C ALA A 200 -22.59 14.24 -1.27
N LYS A 201 -21.80 15.11 -1.89
CA LYS A 201 -22.02 15.61 -3.26
C LYS A 201 -21.68 14.55 -4.30
N GLU A 202 -20.63 13.76 -4.08
CA GLU A 202 -20.23 12.63 -4.92
C GLU A 202 -21.18 11.44 -4.77
N ALA A 203 -21.62 11.11 -3.56
CA ALA A 203 -22.68 10.11 -3.33
C ALA A 203 -24.00 10.50 -4.05
N ARG A 204 -24.36 11.78 -4.03
CA ARG A 204 -25.52 12.30 -4.78
C ARG A 204 -25.33 12.25 -6.30
N ARG A 205 -24.10 12.43 -6.80
CA ARG A 205 -23.77 12.28 -8.23
C ARG A 205 -23.77 10.82 -8.70
N GLY A 206 -23.25 9.90 -7.89
CA GLY A 206 -23.27 8.45 -8.17
C GLY A 206 -24.69 7.87 -8.18
N ALA A 207 -25.58 8.41 -7.35
CA ALA A 207 -27.01 8.05 -7.34
C ALA A 207 -27.81 8.61 -8.54
N ALA A 208 -27.24 9.54 -9.31
CA ALA A 208 -27.89 10.22 -10.43
C ALA A 208 -27.54 9.65 -11.83
N SER A 209 -27.05 8.42 -11.90
CA SER A 209 -26.96 7.68 -13.17
C SER A 209 -28.30 7.00 -13.48
N PRO A 210 -28.85 7.10 -14.70
CA PRO A 210 -30.25 6.78 -14.96
C PRO A 210 -30.51 5.29 -14.85
N ARG A 211 -31.40 4.93 -13.91
CA ARG A 211 -32.03 3.60 -13.82
C ARG A 211 -32.65 3.24 -15.17
N ARG A 212 -32.10 2.24 -15.85
CA ARG A 212 -32.79 1.53 -16.93
C ARG A 212 -32.94 0.05 -16.56
N SER A 213 -34.06 -0.21 -15.89
CA SER A 213 -34.91 -1.41 -15.92
C SER A 213 -34.28 -2.80 -16.02
N ALA A 214 -34.35 -3.57 -14.92
CA ALA A 214 -34.71 -5.00 -14.94
C ALA A 214 -35.27 -5.43 -13.56
N PRO A 215 -36.20 -6.40 -13.48
CA PRO A 215 -37.12 -6.57 -12.36
C PRO A 215 -36.53 -7.39 -11.20
N ARG A 216 -36.95 -7.06 -9.97
CA ARG A 216 -36.61 -7.81 -8.74
C ARG A 216 -37.34 -9.16 -8.70
N PRO A 217 -36.66 -10.30 -8.40
CA PRO A 217 -37.31 -11.44 -7.78
C PRO A 217 -37.35 -11.26 -6.26
N ALA A 218 -38.47 -11.68 -5.66
CA ALA A 218 -38.82 -11.54 -4.26
C ALA A 218 -37.86 -12.30 -3.34
N VAL A 219 -37.49 -11.69 -2.21
CA VAL A 219 -36.78 -12.32 -1.11
C VAL A 219 -37.81 -12.62 0.00
N GLU A 220 -37.90 -13.88 0.37
CA GLU A 220 -38.61 -14.36 1.56
C GLU A 220 -37.62 -14.32 2.74
N GLN A 221 -37.93 -13.52 3.76
CA GLN A 221 -37.17 -13.46 5.01
C GLN A 221 -37.74 -14.47 6.02
N PRO A 222 -36.94 -14.88 7.02
CA PRO A 222 -37.47 -14.69 8.36
C PRO A 222 -36.48 -14.07 9.36
N ALA A 223 -37.04 -13.09 10.07
CA ALA A 223 -37.08 -12.89 11.52
C ALA A 223 -35.79 -12.63 12.33
N ALA A 224 -35.82 -11.45 12.95
CA ALA A 224 -34.92 -10.93 13.96
C ALA A 224 -34.97 -11.69 15.31
N SER A 225 -33.85 -11.61 16.04
CA SER A 225 -33.88 -11.49 17.50
C SER A 225 -32.68 -10.68 18.00
N ALA A 226 -32.93 -9.79 18.95
CA ALA A 226 -31.98 -8.95 19.71
C ALA A 226 -32.60 -8.73 21.11
N PRO A 227 -31.91 -8.14 22.10
CA PRO A 227 -30.51 -8.30 22.55
C PRO A 227 -30.44 -8.54 24.09
N ALA A 228 -29.24 -8.73 24.66
CA ALA A 228 -29.00 -8.64 26.11
C ALA A 228 -27.74 -7.81 26.43
N LYS A 229 -27.85 -6.97 27.47
CA LYS A 229 -26.89 -5.97 27.98
C LYS A 229 -25.94 -6.55 29.06
N GLY A 230 -24.83 -5.84 29.31
CA GLY A 230 -23.97 -5.94 30.50
C GLY A 230 -22.57 -5.37 30.19
N GLU A 231 -22.30 -4.07 30.30
CA GLU A 231 -21.98 -3.27 31.50
C GLU A 231 -20.48 -3.33 31.90
N ALA A 232 -19.92 -2.15 32.17
CA ALA A 232 -18.50 -1.83 32.25
C ALA A 232 -17.98 -1.78 33.69
N THR A 233 -16.69 -2.06 33.89
CA THR A 233 -15.93 -1.61 35.08
C THR A 233 -14.50 -1.25 34.68
N GLY A 234 -14.06 -0.06 35.10
CA GLY A 234 -12.71 0.49 34.91
C GLY A 234 -11.69 0.07 35.99
N PRO A 235 -10.60 0.84 36.20
CA PRO A 235 -9.26 0.39 35.86
C PRO A 235 -8.36 0.08 37.08
N ALA A 236 -7.33 -0.73 36.87
CA ALA A 236 -6.27 -1.00 37.85
C ALA A 236 -4.99 -0.21 37.50
N GLU A 237 -4.54 0.61 38.45
CA GLU A 237 -3.26 1.31 38.48
C GLU A 237 -2.08 0.32 38.57
N ALA A 238 -0.98 0.62 37.88
CA ALA A 238 0.34 0.07 38.22
C ALA A 238 1.47 1.01 37.75
N ASN A 239 1.95 1.81 38.70
CA ASN A 239 3.34 2.22 38.98
C ASN A 239 4.23 2.78 37.86
N ALA A 240 4.46 4.09 37.99
CA ALA A 240 5.62 4.80 37.48
C ALA A 240 6.91 4.33 38.16
N ALA A 241 7.89 3.92 37.35
CA ALA A 241 9.30 3.83 37.75
C ALA A 241 10.08 4.88 36.94
N SER A 242 10.60 5.88 37.65
CA SER A 242 11.44 6.96 37.14
C SER A 242 12.82 6.46 36.69
N ALA A 243 13.26 6.89 35.50
CA ALA A 243 14.62 6.69 34.98
C ALA A 243 15.41 8.02 35.01
N PRO A 244 16.76 7.97 35.12
CA PRO A 244 17.58 9.07 35.64
C PRO A 244 17.84 10.19 34.62
N THR A 245 17.96 11.40 35.15
CA THR A 245 18.41 12.62 34.46
C THR A 245 19.88 12.49 34.06
N ALA A 246 20.16 12.49 32.75
CA ALA A 246 21.51 12.61 32.21
C ALA A 246 21.63 13.96 31.49
N GLU A 247 22.21 14.92 32.20
CA GLU A 247 22.75 16.16 31.64
C GLU A 247 23.92 15.81 30.70
N GLY A 248 23.68 15.88 29.40
CA GLY A 248 24.70 15.66 28.38
C GLY A 248 24.18 16.13 27.03
N ALA A 249 24.79 17.17 26.48
CA ALA A 249 24.44 17.74 25.18
C ALA A 249 24.40 16.66 24.10
N THR A 250 23.22 16.39 23.57
CA THR A 250 23.01 15.42 22.49
C THR A 250 23.71 15.86 21.21
N PRO A 251 24.12 14.96 20.29
CA PRO A 251 24.87 15.29 19.06
C PRO A 251 24.18 16.33 18.13
N TRP A 252 22.91 16.60 18.38
CA TRP A 252 22.07 17.52 17.63
C TRP A 252 22.15 18.97 18.16
N THR A 253 22.68 19.20 19.37
CA THR A 253 22.87 20.53 19.96
C THR A 253 24.24 21.18 19.67
N GLU A 254 25.11 20.53 18.87
CA GLU A 254 26.42 21.10 18.49
C GLU A 254 26.34 22.05 17.30
N ASP A 255 27.16 23.12 17.34
CA ASP A 255 27.31 24.09 16.24
C ASP A 255 27.59 23.43 14.89
N GLU A 256 26.91 23.91 13.84
CA GLU A 256 26.98 23.35 12.48
C GLU A 256 28.41 23.24 11.93
N ALA A 257 29.29 24.19 12.27
CA ALA A 257 30.69 24.17 11.87
C ALA A 257 31.44 22.91 12.36
N LYS A 258 31.13 22.41 13.56
CA LYS A 258 31.74 21.18 14.11
C LYS A 258 31.18 19.93 13.42
N ARG A 259 29.90 19.96 13.00
CA ARG A 259 29.29 18.88 12.22
C ARG A 259 29.94 18.75 10.84
N GLU A 260 30.19 19.86 10.15
CA GLU A 260 30.86 19.87 8.86
C GLU A 260 32.31 19.38 8.96
N GLU A 261 33.05 19.78 9.99
CA GLU A 261 34.43 19.33 10.19
C GLU A 261 34.53 17.81 10.39
N ARG A 262 33.60 17.22 11.16
CA ARG A 262 33.53 15.77 11.34
C ARG A 262 33.15 15.05 10.04
N ARG A 263 32.23 15.60 9.26
CA ARG A 263 31.84 15.05 7.95
C ARG A 263 33.03 15.04 6.99
N ARG A 264 33.81 16.13 6.96
CA ARG A 264 35.05 16.21 6.18
C ARG A 264 36.08 15.16 6.60
N LYS A 265 36.38 15.06 7.90
CA LYS A 265 37.31 14.05 8.44
C LYS A 265 36.85 12.61 8.17
N ALA A 266 35.54 12.35 8.20
CA ALA A 266 34.98 11.04 7.88
C ALA A 266 35.14 10.68 6.39
N LEU A 267 34.94 11.66 5.49
CA LEU A 267 35.16 11.50 4.05
C LEU A 267 36.63 11.27 3.72
N GLU A 268 37.55 12.01 4.35
CA GLU A 268 39.00 11.80 4.22
C GLU A 268 39.42 10.40 4.68
N ARG A 269 38.86 9.92 5.80
CA ARG A 269 39.13 8.56 6.30
C ARG A 269 38.58 7.48 5.36
N LYS A 270 37.42 7.73 4.72
CA LYS A 270 36.82 6.83 3.74
C LYS A 270 37.65 6.79 2.46
N ALA A 271 38.12 7.95 1.97
CA ALA A 271 39.02 8.05 0.83
C ALA A 271 40.36 7.35 1.08
N ARG A 272 40.95 7.50 2.27
CA ARG A 272 42.20 6.81 2.64
C ARG A 272 42.02 5.29 2.67
N ARG A 273 40.88 4.80 3.18
CA ARG A 273 40.55 3.36 3.19
C ARG A 273 40.28 2.82 1.78
N ALA A 274 39.68 3.63 0.90
CA ALA A 274 39.48 3.25 -0.49
C ALA A 274 40.82 3.16 -1.25
N ALA A 275 41.73 4.11 -1.04
CA ALA A 275 43.07 4.09 -1.62
C ALA A 275 43.90 2.88 -1.14
N GLN A 276 43.78 2.50 0.14
CA GLN A 276 44.44 1.31 0.70
C GLN A 276 43.86 -0.02 0.21
N ARG A 277 42.65 -0.04 -0.35
CA ARG A 277 42.01 -1.25 -0.91
C ARG A 277 42.25 -1.42 -2.41
N GLY A 278 42.90 -0.44 -3.06
CA GLY A 278 43.23 -0.45 -4.49
C GLY A 278 44.72 -0.71 -4.80
N GLN A 279 45.50 -1.17 -3.81
CA GLN A 279 46.87 -1.67 -3.98
C GLN A 279 46.92 -3.16 -3.67
#